data_AF-A0AAV5HGD4-F1
#
_entry.id   AF-A0AAV5HGD4-F1
#
_cell.length_a   1.000
_cell.length_b   1.000
_cell.length_c   1.000
_cell.angle_alpha   90.00
_cell.angle_beta   90.00
_cell.angle_gamma   90.00
#
_symmetry.space_group_name_H-M   'P 1'
#
loop_
_entity.id
_entity.type
_entity.pdbx_description
1 polymer ?
#
loop_
_entity_poly.entity_id
_entity_poly.type
_entity_poly.pdbx_seq_one_letter_code
_entity_poly.pdbx_strand_id
1 'polypeptide(L)'
;MEFLLQPNVYTTGSSNSLLKLLDNMWIKDHVLGEGTLYIISGFANYNGGVRFLPYFTNHVHTGGNIKVIIGGSTSQRLSSLQIAEALLKCGAEVFVVNRKRLVHAKCYGYSTNSDQELVVTSGNFTGPGMSQNAEAALRIDPSNTHSIGFSWEDLIEKIFSQGWDIYQLNSSDIVAKTNPGWKLLFDEVHSTIALDENQQTTMIVTLSHSDTVRIQATPGTNASKGTQYFWLNKGTFDFFPALTEPNKRGIKNTFSTLINMNYIDLGITDSSRVTFEADNNLDFRLGTGALRNTRIADENDLALISRINEYDYELRIIKQSSKHYAHLLKYAINYIGNFGKRFGYISNNELKTILDL
;
A
#
# COMPACT_ATOMS: atom_id res chain seq x y z
N MET A 1 23.39 -6.69 9.27
CA MET A 1 22.86 -6.50 7.91
C MET A 1 21.79 -7.53 7.63
N GLU A 2 20.80 -7.18 6.80
CA GLU A 2 19.72 -8.08 6.40
C GLU A 2 19.41 -7.87 4.91
N PHE A 3 19.29 -8.96 4.15
CA PHE A 3 18.88 -8.94 2.75
C PHE A 3 17.55 -9.65 2.57
N LEU A 4 16.69 -9.12 1.71
CA LEU A 4 15.47 -9.79 1.26
C LEU A 4 15.26 -9.65 -0.24
N LEU A 5 14.58 -10.64 -0.81
CA LEU A 5 13.95 -10.62 -2.11
C LEU A 5 12.46 -10.93 -1.90
N GLN A 6 11.62 -9.91 -2.01
CA GLN A 6 10.15 -10.05 -1.93
C GLN A 6 9.57 -10.32 -3.33
N PRO A 7 8.29 -10.75 -3.44
CA PRO A 7 7.41 -11.23 -2.37
C PRO A 7 7.74 -12.67 -1.98
N ASN A 8 8.08 -12.89 -0.70
CA ASN A 8 8.31 -14.22 -0.11
C ASN A 8 9.29 -15.14 -0.90
N VAL A 9 10.30 -14.58 -1.59
CA VAL A 9 11.26 -15.36 -2.38
C VAL A 9 12.44 -15.79 -1.52
N TYR A 10 13.09 -14.85 -0.84
CA TYR A 10 14.27 -15.11 -0.02
C TYR A 10 14.46 -14.04 1.07
N THR A 11 14.96 -14.42 2.23
CA THR A 11 15.38 -13.47 3.27
C THR A 11 16.50 -14.06 4.13
N THR A 12 17.44 -13.23 4.56
CA THR A 12 18.48 -13.60 5.53
C THR A 12 18.10 -13.23 6.96
N GLY A 13 16.99 -12.51 7.16
CA GLY A 13 16.57 -11.98 8.45
C GLY A 13 15.09 -12.23 8.74
N SER A 14 14.52 -11.40 9.61
CA SER A 14 13.13 -11.55 10.07
C SER A 14 12.11 -10.84 9.18
N SER A 15 12.57 -9.92 8.34
CA SER A 15 11.77 -9.14 7.39
C SER A 15 11.67 -9.89 6.06
N ASN A 16 10.45 -10.04 5.56
CA ASN A 16 10.16 -10.73 4.29
C ASN A 16 9.59 -9.80 3.21
N SER A 17 9.48 -8.50 3.52
CA SER A 17 9.10 -7.44 2.59
C SER A 17 9.73 -6.12 2.99
N LEU A 18 9.86 -5.20 2.03
CA LEU A 18 10.29 -3.82 2.24
C LEU A 18 9.39 -3.13 3.27
N LEU A 19 8.07 -3.31 3.17
CA LEU A 19 7.11 -2.76 4.14
C LEU A 19 7.43 -3.20 5.57
N LYS A 20 7.68 -4.50 5.80
CA LYS A 20 7.98 -5.03 7.14
C LYS A 20 9.34 -4.54 7.64
N LEU A 21 10.31 -4.43 6.73
CA LEU A 21 11.64 -3.92 7.04
C LEU A 21 11.56 -2.46 7.50
N LEU A 22 10.87 -1.60 6.75
CA LEU A 22 10.67 -0.19 7.10
C LEU A 22 9.78 -0.01 8.34
N ASP A 23 8.78 -0.88 8.54
CA ASP A 23 7.96 -0.91 9.75
C ASP A 23 8.81 -1.22 11.00
N ASN A 24 9.71 -2.18 10.91
CA ASN A 24 10.66 -2.45 11.99
C ASN A 24 11.58 -1.24 12.21
N MET A 25 12.25 -0.78 11.15
CA MET A 25 13.25 0.29 11.22
C MET A 25 12.68 1.62 11.72
N TRP A 26 11.52 2.07 11.22
CA TRP A 26 10.99 3.38 11.58
C TRP A 26 10.03 3.36 12.75
N ILE A 27 9.34 2.25 13.05
CA ILE A 27 8.26 2.23 14.04
C ILE A 27 8.62 1.41 15.26
N LYS A 28 9.20 0.21 15.10
CA LYS A 28 9.46 -0.69 16.24
C LYS A 28 10.81 -0.44 16.89
N ASP A 29 11.83 -0.21 16.07
CA ASP A 29 13.22 -0.14 16.49
C ASP A 29 13.70 1.30 16.70
N HIS A 30 12.86 2.29 16.39
CA HIS A 30 13.18 3.72 16.45
C HIS A 30 12.42 4.42 17.59
N VAL A 31 13.08 5.38 18.24
CA VAL A 31 12.49 6.19 19.31
C VAL A 31 11.71 7.35 18.71
N LEU A 32 10.42 7.44 19.02
CA LEU A 32 9.54 8.51 18.52
C LEU A 32 10.10 9.91 18.83
N GLY A 33 10.22 10.76 17.81
CA GLY A 33 10.72 12.13 17.93
C GLY A 33 12.25 12.27 17.86
N GLU A 34 12.99 11.17 17.82
CA GLU A 34 14.45 11.24 17.79
C GLU A 34 14.99 11.43 16.36
N GLY A 35 15.77 12.49 16.14
CA GLY A 35 16.52 12.65 14.88
C GLY A 35 15.66 12.86 13.62
N THR A 36 16.17 12.39 12.49
CA THR A 36 15.58 12.61 11.16
C THR A 36 15.32 11.29 10.45
N LEU A 37 14.12 11.12 9.90
CA LEU A 37 13.77 10.03 8.99
C LEU A 37 13.99 10.48 7.54
N TYR A 38 14.54 9.60 6.70
CA TYR A 38 14.88 9.91 5.31
C TYR A 38 14.15 9.02 4.31
N ILE A 39 13.59 9.63 3.28
CA ILE A 39 12.94 8.97 2.15
C ILE A 39 13.55 9.53 0.87
N ILE A 40 14.28 8.71 0.12
CA ILE A 40 14.71 9.02 -1.24
C ILE A 40 14.06 7.99 -2.16
N SER A 41 13.20 8.42 -3.08
CA SER A 41 12.51 7.50 -3.98
C SER A 41 12.22 8.14 -5.32
N GLY A 42 12.61 7.46 -6.40
CA GLY A 42 12.31 7.95 -7.76
C GLY A 42 10.82 8.01 -8.08
N PHE A 43 10.03 7.11 -7.49
CA PHE A 43 8.57 7.07 -7.63
C PHE A 43 7.91 7.06 -6.26
N ALA A 44 6.75 7.70 -6.12
CA ALA A 44 6.00 7.69 -4.86
C ALA A 44 4.49 7.80 -5.11
N ASN A 45 3.70 7.04 -4.35
CA ASN A 45 2.24 7.13 -4.44
C ASN A 45 1.60 6.95 -3.05
N TYR A 46 0.31 7.26 -2.92
CA TYR A 46 -0.34 7.36 -1.60
C TYR A 46 -0.26 6.05 -0.82
N ASN A 47 -0.55 4.94 -1.48
CA ASN A 47 -0.55 3.61 -0.85
C ASN A 47 0.86 3.14 -0.46
N GLY A 48 1.92 3.69 -1.05
CA GLY A 48 3.29 3.43 -0.62
C GLY A 48 3.62 4.03 0.75
N GLY A 49 2.96 5.13 1.13
CA GLY A 49 3.21 5.83 2.40
C GLY A 49 2.19 5.57 3.50
N VAL A 50 0.98 5.11 3.16
CA VAL A 50 -0.18 5.07 4.06
C VAL A 50 0.07 4.36 5.40
N ARG A 51 0.94 3.34 5.43
CA ARG A 51 1.35 2.66 6.68
C ARG A 51 2.08 3.58 7.66
N PHE A 52 2.87 4.50 7.14
CA PHE A 52 3.83 5.28 7.91
C PHE A 52 3.30 6.68 8.27
N LEU A 53 2.31 7.21 7.54
CA LEU A 53 1.78 8.56 7.76
C LEU A 53 1.39 8.86 9.22
N PRO A 54 0.67 7.98 9.95
CA PRO A 54 0.35 8.26 11.36
C PRO A 54 1.59 8.38 12.24
N TYR A 55 2.57 7.50 12.03
CA TYR A 55 3.81 7.53 12.77
C TYR A 55 4.62 8.79 12.45
N PHE A 56 4.69 9.17 11.18
CA PHE A 56 5.37 10.40 10.73
C PHE A 56 4.81 11.65 11.39
N THR A 57 3.48 11.78 11.45
CA THR A 57 2.83 12.88 12.17
C THR A 57 3.25 12.91 13.63
N ASN A 58 3.23 11.77 14.32
CA ASN A 58 3.63 11.70 15.74
C ASN A 58 5.12 11.98 15.95
N HIS A 59 5.97 11.51 15.04
CA HIS A 59 7.41 11.72 15.07
C HIS A 59 7.73 13.22 15.00
N VAL A 60 7.13 13.93 14.05
CA VAL A 60 7.30 15.38 13.92
C VAL A 60 6.72 16.14 15.11
N HIS A 61 5.53 15.76 15.59
CA HIS A 61 4.95 16.38 16.79
C HIS A 61 5.78 16.18 18.06
N THR A 62 6.62 15.15 18.11
CA THR A 62 7.50 14.84 19.25
C THR A 62 8.90 15.47 19.07
N GLY A 63 9.11 16.29 18.05
CA GLY A 63 10.35 17.04 17.82
C GLY A 63 11.30 16.43 16.79
N GLY A 64 10.91 15.33 16.15
CA GLY A 64 11.68 14.72 15.08
C GLY A 64 11.50 15.43 13.74
N ASN A 65 12.36 15.10 12.77
CA ASN A 65 12.29 15.64 11.41
C ASN A 65 12.09 14.53 10.38
N ILE A 66 11.59 14.89 9.20
CA ILE A 66 11.45 13.97 8.07
C ILE A 66 11.86 14.69 6.80
N LYS A 67 12.83 14.13 6.06
CA LYS A 67 13.30 14.67 4.79
C LYS A 67 12.97 13.72 3.65
N VAL A 68 12.28 14.24 2.65
CA VAL A 68 11.79 13.46 1.51
C VAL A 68 12.29 14.04 0.20
N ILE A 69 12.98 13.22 -0.59
CA ILE A 69 13.40 13.54 -1.97
C ILE A 69 12.69 12.59 -2.92
N ILE A 70 11.83 13.14 -3.78
CA ILE A 70 11.06 12.38 -4.75
C ILE A 70 11.28 12.85 -6.18
N GLY A 71 11.18 11.94 -7.14
CA GLY A 71 11.22 12.28 -8.57
C GLY A 71 9.92 12.93 -9.05
N GLY A 72 10.02 13.95 -9.88
CA GLY A 72 8.88 14.60 -10.54
C GLY A 72 9.09 14.76 -12.05
N SER A 73 8.02 14.70 -12.83
CA SER A 73 8.04 14.89 -14.28
C SER A 73 6.68 15.35 -14.80
N THR A 74 6.69 16.20 -15.81
CA THR A 74 5.46 16.59 -16.54
C THR A 74 5.00 15.53 -17.54
N SER A 75 5.86 14.56 -17.89
CA SER A 75 5.60 13.55 -18.91
C SER A 75 5.59 12.11 -18.39
N GLN A 76 5.93 11.90 -17.12
CA GLN A 76 5.96 10.57 -16.49
C GLN A 76 5.30 10.61 -15.12
N ARG A 77 4.56 9.54 -14.78
CA ARG A 77 3.89 9.37 -13.49
C ARG A 77 4.89 8.88 -12.43
N LEU A 78 5.77 9.78 -12.01
CA LEU A 78 6.81 9.46 -11.03
C LEU A 78 6.25 9.47 -9.62
N SER A 79 5.85 10.65 -9.15
CA SER A 79 5.30 10.84 -7.81
C SER A 79 3.95 11.54 -7.86
N SER A 80 3.05 11.16 -6.97
CA SER A 80 1.69 11.70 -6.98
C SER A 80 1.54 12.97 -6.16
N LEU A 81 0.50 13.74 -6.50
CA LEU A 81 0.04 14.86 -5.70
C LEU A 81 -0.38 14.40 -4.29
N GLN A 82 -1.11 13.28 -4.23
CA GLN A 82 -1.69 12.78 -3.00
C GLN A 82 -0.65 12.41 -1.94
N ILE A 83 0.46 11.75 -2.33
CA ILE A 83 1.51 11.42 -1.36
C ILE A 83 2.29 12.66 -0.93
N ALA A 84 2.57 13.60 -1.84
CA ALA A 84 3.27 14.83 -1.50
C ALA A 84 2.45 15.68 -0.51
N GLU A 85 1.14 15.82 -0.75
CA GLU A 85 0.24 16.50 0.19
C GLU A 85 0.18 15.78 1.54
N ALA A 86 0.14 14.45 1.56
CA ALA A 86 0.08 13.69 2.80
C ALA A 86 1.35 13.86 3.64
N LEU A 87 2.53 13.79 3.00
CA LEU A 87 3.82 13.99 3.67
C LEU A 87 3.97 15.42 4.22
N LEU A 88 3.57 16.44 3.45
CA LEU A 88 3.55 17.83 3.91
C LEU A 88 2.60 18.02 5.11
N LYS A 89 1.44 17.35 5.11
CA LYS A 89 0.50 17.36 6.24
C LYS A 89 1.06 16.66 7.49
N CYS A 90 1.98 15.71 7.33
CA CYS A 90 2.74 15.14 8.45
C CYS A 90 3.82 16.08 8.99
N GLY A 91 4.12 17.19 8.29
CA GLY A 91 5.21 18.10 8.63
C GLY A 91 6.57 17.71 8.03
N ALA A 92 6.59 16.82 7.04
CA ALA A 92 7.83 16.46 6.34
C ALA A 92 8.32 17.58 5.42
N GLU A 93 9.63 17.70 5.27
CA GLU A 93 10.28 18.52 4.24
C GLU A 93 10.28 17.75 2.91
N VAL A 94 9.48 18.20 1.95
CA VAL A 94 9.30 17.50 0.66
C VAL A 94 9.98 18.24 -0.47
N PHE A 95 10.92 17.56 -1.13
CA PHE A 95 11.69 18.05 -2.27
C PHE A 95 11.37 17.23 -3.52
N VAL A 96 10.96 17.90 -4.59
CA VAL A 96 10.67 17.28 -5.89
C VAL A 96 11.81 17.58 -6.85
N VAL A 97 12.46 16.55 -7.37
CA VAL A 97 13.57 16.68 -8.31
C VAL A 97 13.08 16.49 -9.74
N ASN A 98 13.27 17.51 -10.58
CA ASN A 98 13.03 17.44 -12.01
C ASN A 98 14.34 17.22 -12.76
N ARG A 99 14.49 16.09 -13.44
CA ARG A 99 15.70 15.83 -14.22
C ARG A 99 15.41 14.87 -15.36
N LYS A 100 15.92 15.15 -16.57
CA LYS A 100 15.78 14.23 -17.73
C LYS A 100 16.31 12.82 -17.44
N ARG A 101 17.41 12.74 -16.69
CA ARG A 101 17.91 11.50 -16.09
C ARG A 101 17.43 11.48 -14.64
N LEU A 102 16.33 10.79 -14.41
CA LEU A 102 15.58 10.81 -13.16
C LEU A 102 16.45 10.51 -11.94
N VAL A 103 16.07 11.03 -10.78
CA VAL A 103 16.46 10.42 -9.50
C VAL A 103 15.85 9.03 -9.49
N HIS A 104 16.67 8.01 -9.70
CA HIS A 104 16.22 6.62 -9.78
C HIS A 104 16.59 5.82 -8.52
N ALA A 105 17.30 6.42 -7.58
CA ALA A 105 17.64 5.81 -6.31
C ALA A 105 16.38 5.50 -5.49
N LYS A 106 16.45 4.44 -4.68
CA LYS A 106 15.50 4.17 -3.61
C LYS A 106 16.30 3.84 -2.35
N CYS A 107 16.29 4.77 -1.41
CA CYS A 107 16.99 4.64 -0.13
C CYS A 107 16.09 5.15 0.99
N TYR A 108 16.08 4.44 2.11
CA TYR A 108 15.29 4.77 3.28
C TYR A 108 16.14 4.62 4.53
N GLY A 109 15.86 5.38 5.58
CA GLY A 109 16.63 5.25 6.81
C GLY A 109 16.30 6.30 7.84
N TYR A 110 17.17 6.39 8.83
CA TYR A 110 17.14 7.43 9.85
C TYR A 110 18.56 7.84 10.25
N SER A 111 18.68 9.02 10.85
CA SER A 111 19.88 9.49 11.55
C SER A 111 19.45 10.09 12.89
N THR A 112 20.07 9.64 13.96
CA THR A 112 19.99 10.25 15.30
C THR A 112 21.33 10.87 15.66
N ASN A 113 21.49 11.31 16.91
CA ASN A 113 22.78 11.80 17.42
C ASN A 113 23.80 10.67 17.58
N SER A 114 23.35 9.42 17.75
CA SER A 114 24.23 8.27 18.03
C SER A 114 24.40 7.33 16.83
N ASP A 115 23.36 7.18 16.01
CA ASP A 115 23.27 6.09 15.05
C ASP A 115 22.65 6.52 13.73
N GLN A 116 23.00 5.80 12.67
CA GLN A 116 22.36 5.94 11.36
C GLN A 116 22.09 4.58 10.75
N GLU A 117 20.91 4.39 10.21
CA GLU A 117 20.54 3.16 9.51
C GLU A 117 20.18 3.45 8.06
N LEU A 118 20.53 2.53 7.17
CA LEU A 118 20.32 2.67 5.73
C LEU A 118 19.69 1.41 5.14
N VAL A 119 18.67 1.62 4.32
CA VAL A 119 18.08 0.61 3.44
C VAL A 119 18.30 1.05 2.01
N VAL A 120 18.95 0.19 1.22
CA VAL A 120 19.06 0.34 -0.24
C VAL A 120 18.18 -0.71 -0.88
N THR A 121 17.35 -0.31 -1.83
CA THR A 121 16.35 -1.22 -2.41
C THR A 121 16.03 -0.89 -3.86
N SER A 122 15.47 -1.86 -4.57
CA SER A 122 14.83 -1.63 -5.87
C SER A 122 13.39 -1.13 -5.73
N GLY A 123 12.76 -1.34 -4.57
CA GLY A 123 11.38 -0.96 -4.29
C GLY A 123 11.20 0.53 -4.09
N ASN A 124 10.30 1.14 -4.88
CA ASN A 124 9.91 2.54 -4.70
C ASN A 124 8.93 2.71 -3.52
N PHE A 125 8.70 3.97 -3.13
CA PHE A 125 7.73 4.37 -2.11
C PHE A 125 6.30 4.35 -2.67
N THR A 126 5.92 3.21 -3.26
CA THR A 126 4.65 2.99 -3.97
C THR A 126 3.99 1.70 -3.48
N GLY A 127 2.67 1.58 -3.67
CA GLY A 127 1.93 0.35 -3.37
C GLY A 127 2.62 -0.91 -3.93
N PRO A 128 2.98 -0.97 -5.23
CA PRO A 128 3.69 -2.10 -5.82
C PRO A 128 5.05 -2.39 -5.17
N GLY A 129 5.87 -1.36 -4.94
CA GLY A 129 7.19 -1.50 -4.32
C GLY A 129 7.13 -2.04 -2.88
N MET A 130 6.04 -1.74 -2.16
CA MET A 130 5.81 -2.21 -0.80
C MET A 130 5.17 -3.61 -0.72
N SER A 131 4.71 -4.17 -1.85
CA SER A 131 3.87 -5.37 -1.86
C SER A 131 4.30 -6.46 -2.84
N GLN A 132 3.81 -6.41 -4.09
CA GLN A 132 3.88 -7.54 -5.02
C GLN A 132 5.06 -7.50 -5.97
N ASN A 133 5.71 -6.35 -6.18
CA ASN A 133 6.88 -6.31 -7.04
C ASN A 133 7.98 -7.22 -6.51
N ALA A 134 8.68 -7.87 -7.44
CA ALA A 134 9.91 -8.57 -7.13
C ALA A 134 11.00 -7.54 -6.79
N GLU A 135 11.20 -7.26 -5.50
CA GLU A 135 12.11 -6.22 -5.04
C GLU A 135 13.20 -6.79 -4.13
N ALA A 136 14.43 -6.36 -4.34
CA ALA A 136 15.54 -6.64 -3.47
C ALA A 136 15.76 -5.46 -2.51
N ALA A 137 15.95 -5.74 -1.22
CA ALA A 137 16.30 -4.72 -0.24
C ALA A 137 17.45 -5.21 0.66
N LEU A 138 18.38 -4.31 0.94
CA LEU A 138 19.51 -4.50 1.85
C LEU A 138 19.41 -3.47 2.98
N ARG A 139 19.23 -3.95 4.21
CA ARG A 139 19.34 -3.18 5.45
C ARG A 139 20.78 -3.23 5.96
N ILE A 140 21.34 -2.05 6.21
CA ILE A 140 22.67 -1.82 6.76
C ILE A 140 22.48 -1.19 8.14
N ASP A 141 22.83 -1.95 9.17
CA ASP A 141 22.72 -1.52 10.58
C ASP A 141 23.76 -0.44 10.95
N PRO A 142 23.60 0.23 12.12
CA PRO A 142 24.48 1.31 12.55
C PRO A 142 25.97 0.96 12.60
N SER A 143 26.32 -0.27 12.98
CA SER A 143 27.73 -0.69 13.03
C SER A 143 28.36 -0.75 11.64
N ASN A 144 27.59 -1.19 10.65
CA ASN A 144 28.04 -1.31 9.27
C ASN A 144 27.99 0.05 8.54
N THR A 145 27.00 0.90 8.78
CA THR A 145 26.96 2.27 8.21
C THR A 145 28.14 3.10 8.71
N HIS A 146 28.48 2.99 10.00
CA HIS A 146 29.68 3.61 10.56
C HIS A 146 30.97 3.09 9.89
N SER A 147 31.09 1.77 9.74
CA SER A 147 32.27 1.13 9.16
C SER A 147 32.54 1.54 7.70
N ILE A 148 31.47 1.81 6.92
CA ILE A 148 31.59 2.28 5.53
C ILE A 148 31.65 3.81 5.40
N GLY A 149 31.61 4.56 6.52
CA GLY A 149 31.64 6.01 6.53
C GLY A 149 30.40 6.67 5.92
N PHE A 150 29.25 6.00 5.98
CA PHE A 150 28.00 6.57 5.45
C PHE A 150 27.45 7.66 6.37
N SER A 151 26.98 8.77 5.79
CA SER A 151 26.26 9.84 6.48
C SER A 151 25.05 10.32 5.66
N TRP A 152 23.87 10.29 6.26
CA TRP A 152 22.65 10.85 5.65
C TRP A 152 22.76 12.34 5.39
N GLU A 153 23.34 13.10 6.32
CA GLU A 153 23.48 14.55 6.18
C GLU A 153 24.40 14.90 5.01
N ASP A 154 25.56 14.24 4.90
CA ASP A 154 26.48 14.43 3.77
C ASP A 154 25.82 14.04 2.44
N LEU A 155 25.10 12.91 2.40
CA LEU A 155 24.36 12.51 1.21
C LEU A 155 23.36 13.59 0.74
N ILE A 156 22.58 14.15 1.65
CA ILE A 156 21.57 15.18 1.33
C ILE A 156 22.25 16.48 0.90
N GLU A 157 23.31 16.91 1.59
CA GLU A 157 24.09 18.10 1.22
C GLU A 157 24.64 17.94 -0.20
N LYS A 158 25.25 16.79 -0.51
CA LYS A 158 25.80 16.51 -1.84
C LYS A 158 24.74 16.44 -2.93
N ILE A 159 23.51 16.00 -2.63
CA ILE A 159 22.39 16.06 -3.58
C ILE A 159 22.03 17.52 -3.89
N PHE A 160 21.87 18.35 -2.87
CA PHE A 160 21.52 19.76 -3.04
C PHE A 160 22.62 20.59 -3.69
N SER A 161 23.89 20.17 -3.58
CA SER A 161 25.01 20.83 -4.22
C SER A 161 25.19 20.50 -5.72
N GLN A 162 24.37 19.61 -6.31
CA GLN A 162 24.54 19.18 -7.70
C GLN A 162 24.08 20.20 -8.77
N GLY A 163 23.40 21.28 -8.36
CA GLY A 163 22.76 22.21 -9.32
C GLY A 163 21.58 21.59 -10.09
N TRP A 164 20.90 20.60 -9.49
CA TRP A 164 19.68 20.03 -10.04
C TRP A 164 18.49 20.97 -9.83
N ASP A 165 17.46 20.82 -10.68
CA ASP A 165 16.18 21.48 -10.47
C ASP A 165 15.42 20.79 -9.33
N ILE A 166 15.53 21.35 -8.13
CA ILE A 166 14.92 20.81 -6.90
C ILE A 166 13.92 21.83 -6.36
N TYR A 167 12.67 21.40 -6.26
CA TYR A 167 11.57 22.23 -5.77
C TYR A 167 11.17 21.79 -4.37
N GLN A 168 11.40 22.64 -3.36
CA GLN A 168 10.88 22.41 -2.02
C GLN A 168 9.41 22.83 -1.96
N LEU A 169 8.53 21.87 -1.69
CA LEU A 169 7.11 22.13 -1.50
C LEU A 169 6.81 22.55 -0.06
N ASN A 170 5.75 23.32 0.12
CA ASN A 170 5.35 23.84 1.43
C ASN A 170 3.87 23.50 1.70
N SER A 171 3.56 23.19 2.97
CA SER A 171 2.20 22.85 3.39
C SER A 171 1.20 24.00 3.17
N SER A 172 1.65 25.25 3.30
CA SER A 172 0.85 26.45 3.03
C SER A 172 0.47 26.63 1.55
N ASP A 173 1.21 26.00 0.62
CA ASP A 173 0.98 26.09 -0.82
C ASP A 173 0.18 24.90 -1.38
N ILE A 174 -0.33 23.99 -0.52
CA ILE A 174 -1.13 22.84 -0.96
C ILE A 174 -2.39 23.25 -1.73
N VAL A 175 -3.05 24.35 -1.33
CA VAL A 175 -4.28 24.81 -1.97
C VAL A 175 -4.00 25.58 -3.26
N ALA A 176 -3.07 26.54 -3.20
CA ALA A 176 -2.80 27.44 -4.32
C ALA A 176 -1.91 26.79 -5.40
N LYS A 177 -1.09 25.80 -5.02
CA LYS A 177 -0.17 25.05 -5.88
C LYS A 177 0.67 25.95 -6.80
N THR A 178 1.19 27.04 -6.24
CA THR A 178 1.93 28.06 -7.00
C THR A 178 3.36 27.65 -7.30
N ASN A 179 3.98 26.81 -6.45
CA ASN A 179 5.31 26.26 -6.69
C ASN A 179 5.32 25.40 -7.99
N PRO A 180 6.27 25.61 -8.93
CA PRO A 180 6.35 24.81 -10.15
C PRO A 180 6.48 23.30 -9.92
N GLY A 181 7.02 22.89 -8.76
CA GLY A 181 7.14 21.48 -8.37
C GLY A 181 5.81 20.74 -8.35
N TRP A 182 4.69 21.41 -8.09
CA TRP A 182 3.35 20.78 -8.13
C TRP A 182 2.96 20.26 -9.52
N LYS A 183 3.44 20.92 -10.59
CA LYS A 183 3.16 20.51 -11.98
C LYS A 183 3.91 19.25 -12.40
N LEU A 184 4.89 18.81 -11.59
CA LEU A 184 5.69 17.61 -11.81
C LEU A 184 5.07 16.36 -11.19
N LEU A 185 3.96 16.51 -10.47
CA LEU A 185 3.28 15.45 -9.76
C LEU A 185 1.99 15.09 -10.49
N PHE A 186 1.67 13.80 -10.56
CA PHE A 186 0.45 13.33 -11.21
C PHE A 186 -0.70 13.18 -10.21
N ASP A 187 -1.94 13.29 -10.68
CA ASP A 187 -3.13 13.06 -9.86
C ASP A 187 -3.48 11.56 -9.85
N GLU A 188 -3.45 10.91 -8.68
CA GLU A 188 -3.88 9.52 -8.53
C GLU A 188 -5.40 9.34 -8.57
N VAL A 189 -6.18 10.31 -8.08
CA VAL A 189 -7.60 10.12 -7.75
C VAL A 189 -8.50 10.46 -8.93
N HIS A 190 -8.14 11.49 -9.71
CA HIS A 190 -8.96 11.96 -10.82
C HIS A 190 -8.44 11.49 -12.19
N SER A 191 -7.45 10.60 -12.22
CA SER A 191 -6.92 10.11 -13.48
C SER A 191 -7.87 9.08 -14.10
N THR A 192 -8.30 9.35 -15.33
CA THR A 192 -9.16 8.46 -16.14
C THR A 192 -8.38 7.52 -17.04
N ILE A 193 -7.08 7.31 -16.76
CA ILE A 193 -6.24 6.44 -17.58
C ILE A 193 -6.67 4.99 -17.37
N ALA A 194 -6.94 4.29 -18.48
CA ALA A 194 -7.24 2.87 -18.46
C ALA A 194 -6.09 2.09 -17.80
N LEU A 195 -6.42 1.05 -17.03
CA LEU A 195 -5.43 0.17 -16.44
C LEU A 195 -4.55 -0.47 -17.52
N ASP A 196 -3.26 -0.56 -17.25
CA ASP A 196 -2.36 -1.39 -18.04
C ASP A 196 -2.78 -2.87 -17.92
N GLU A 197 -2.51 -3.69 -18.94
CA GLU A 197 -2.88 -5.12 -18.93
C GLU A 197 -2.35 -5.86 -17.69
N ASN A 198 -1.15 -5.49 -17.22
CA ASN A 198 -0.54 -6.06 -16.03
C ASN A 198 -1.27 -5.71 -14.72
N GLN A 199 -2.11 -4.67 -14.72
CA GLN A 199 -2.92 -4.26 -13.57
C GLN A 199 -4.31 -4.92 -13.59
N GLN A 200 -4.73 -5.50 -14.71
CA GLN A 200 -5.98 -6.24 -14.86
C GLN A 200 -5.84 -7.65 -14.27
N THR A 201 -5.89 -7.70 -12.94
CA THR A 201 -5.74 -8.92 -12.15
C THR A 201 -6.96 -9.20 -11.30
N THR A 202 -7.12 -10.47 -10.94
CA THR A 202 -8.14 -10.95 -10.03
C THR A 202 -7.48 -11.47 -8.78
N MET A 203 -7.89 -10.93 -7.63
CA MET A 203 -7.57 -11.50 -6.34
C MET A 203 -8.50 -12.68 -6.07
N ILE A 204 -7.91 -13.82 -5.74
CA ILE A 204 -8.62 -15.02 -5.29
C ILE A 204 -8.41 -15.10 -3.79
N VAL A 205 -9.50 -15.18 -3.02
CA VAL A 205 -9.44 -15.31 -1.55
C VAL A 205 -10.39 -16.40 -1.07
N THR A 206 -9.91 -17.29 -0.20
CA THR A 206 -10.78 -18.27 0.47
C THR A 206 -11.57 -17.57 1.57
N LEU A 207 -12.88 -17.80 1.65
CA LEU A 207 -13.73 -17.21 2.67
C LEU A 207 -13.67 -18.02 3.98
N SER A 208 -13.65 -17.33 5.11
CA SER A 208 -13.68 -17.91 6.44
C SER A 208 -15.05 -17.72 7.10
N HIS A 209 -15.25 -18.32 8.27
CA HIS A 209 -16.45 -18.10 9.08
C HIS A 209 -16.77 -16.60 9.27
N SER A 210 -15.77 -15.78 9.60
CA SER A 210 -16.02 -14.36 9.89
C SER A 210 -16.51 -13.60 8.66
N ASP A 211 -16.05 -13.98 7.46
CA ASP A 211 -16.46 -13.40 6.18
C ASP A 211 -17.93 -13.69 5.85
N THR A 212 -18.45 -14.85 6.28
CA THR A 212 -19.72 -15.41 5.78
C THR A 212 -20.82 -15.48 6.82
N VAL A 213 -20.51 -15.35 8.12
CA VAL A 213 -21.49 -15.50 9.20
C VAL A 213 -22.73 -14.62 9.05
N ARG A 214 -22.60 -13.37 8.58
CA ARG A 214 -23.75 -12.47 8.35
C ARG A 214 -24.38 -12.61 6.97
N ILE A 215 -23.67 -13.21 6.02
CA ILE A 215 -24.21 -13.62 4.71
C ILE A 215 -25.19 -14.77 4.93
N GLN A 216 -24.83 -15.71 5.80
CA GLN A 216 -25.63 -16.89 6.14
C GLN A 216 -26.73 -16.64 7.19
N ALA A 217 -26.60 -15.58 8.00
CA ALA A 217 -27.55 -15.28 9.06
C ALA A 217 -29.00 -15.10 8.54
N THR A 218 -29.97 -15.52 9.33
CA THR A 218 -31.39 -15.23 9.06
C THR A 218 -31.68 -13.74 9.25
N PRO A 219 -32.40 -13.08 8.33
CA PRO A 219 -32.78 -11.66 8.46
C PRO A 219 -33.41 -11.34 9.82
N GLY A 220 -33.05 -10.18 10.38
CA GLY A 220 -33.61 -9.67 11.65
C GLY A 220 -33.02 -10.28 12.93
N THR A 221 -32.18 -11.32 12.82
CA THR A 221 -31.52 -11.92 14.00
C THR A 221 -30.34 -11.09 14.50
N ASN A 222 -29.87 -11.35 15.73
CA ASN A 222 -28.64 -10.72 16.21
C ASN A 222 -27.41 -11.12 15.37
N ALA A 223 -27.40 -12.33 14.82
CA ALA A 223 -26.35 -12.82 13.93
C ALA A 223 -26.26 -12.01 12.62
N SER A 224 -27.35 -11.36 12.19
CA SER A 224 -27.35 -10.52 10.99
C SER A 224 -26.92 -9.07 11.24
N LYS A 225 -26.60 -8.68 12.48
CA LYS A 225 -26.22 -7.30 12.84
C LYS A 225 -24.71 -7.07 12.77
N GLY A 226 -24.29 -5.81 12.75
CA GLY A 226 -22.88 -5.40 12.74
C GLY A 226 -22.29 -5.29 11.34
N THR A 227 -21.03 -4.87 11.26
CA THR A 227 -20.34 -4.63 9.99
C THR A 227 -20.01 -5.96 9.27
N GLN A 228 -20.08 -5.94 7.94
CA GLN A 228 -19.87 -7.09 7.08
C GLN A 228 -18.67 -6.81 6.18
N TYR A 229 -17.67 -7.69 6.24
CA TYR A 229 -16.41 -7.53 5.52
C TYR A 229 -15.94 -8.85 4.95
N PHE A 230 -15.21 -8.76 3.84
CA PHE A 230 -14.18 -9.73 3.52
C PHE A 230 -12.82 -9.22 4.05
N TRP A 231 -12.15 -10.05 4.86
CA TRP A 231 -10.78 -9.76 5.30
C TRP A 231 -9.79 -10.09 4.18
N LEU A 232 -8.96 -9.14 3.80
CA LEU A 232 -7.95 -9.28 2.75
C LEU A 232 -6.55 -9.16 3.37
N ASN A 233 -5.52 -9.46 2.59
CA ASN A 233 -4.14 -9.51 3.10
C ASN A 233 -3.54 -8.11 3.27
N LYS A 234 -2.59 -7.97 4.19
CA LYS A 234 -1.75 -6.77 4.33
C LYS A 234 -0.94 -6.39 3.09
N GLY A 235 -0.66 -7.31 2.18
CA GLY A 235 0.15 -7.10 0.99
C GLY A 235 -0.63 -6.65 -0.25
N THR A 236 -1.79 -6.01 -0.12
CA THR A 236 -2.66 -5.66 -1.25
C THR A 236 -2.65 -4.16 -1.58
N PHE A 237 -1.55 -3.46 -1.28
CA PHE A 237 -1.42 -2.00 -1.42
C PHE A 237 -1.47 -1.51 -2.88
N ASP A 238 -1.12 -2.36 -3.83
CA ASP A 238 -1.14 -2.09 -5.27
C ASP A 238 -2.46 -2.46 -5.95
N PHE A 239 -3.27 -3.28 -5.30
CA PHE A 239 -4.50 -3.82 -5.88
C PHE A 239 -5.66 -2.83 -5.87
N PHE A 240 -5.68 -1.90 -4.92
CA PHE A 240 -6.75 -0.90 -4.75
C PHE A 240 -6.27 0.52 -5.07
N PRO A 241 -7.20 1.47 -5.35
CA PRO A 241 -6.87 2.87 -5.53
C PRO A 241 -6.23 3.50 -4.30
N ALA A 242 -5.78 4.75 -4.46
CA ALA A 242 -5.27 5.56 -3.36
C ALA A 242 -6.27 5.64 -2.19
N LEU A 243 -5.84 5.20 -1.01
CA LEU A 243 -6.65 5.10 0.22
C LEU A 243 -6.77 6.46 0.96
N THR A 244 -7.19 7.49 0.26
CA THR A 244 -7.09 8.89 0.73
C THR A 244 -8.14 9.31 1.76
N GLU A 245 -9.10 8.45 2.10
CA GLU A 245 -10.14 8.76 3.10
C GLU A 245 -9.72 8.28 4.51
N PRO A 246 -9.17 9.15 5.37
CA PRO A 246 -8.87 8.79 6.74
C PRO A 246 -10.15 8.57 7.54
N ASN A 247 -10.03 7.76 8.59
CA ASN A 247 -11.10 7.58 9.55
C ASN A 247 -11.47 8.91 10.23
N LYS A 248 -12.76 9.27 10.20
CA LYS A 248 -13.29 10.42 10.95
C LYS A 248 -13.78 10.04 12.35
N ARG A 249 -13.98 8.75 12.63
CA ARG A 249 -14.63 8.24 13.85
C ARG A 249 -13.80 7.14 14.51
N GLY A 250 -13.37 7.39 15.74
CA GLY A 250 -12.60 6.44 16.55
C GLY A 250 -11.14 6.84 16.67
N ILE A 251 -10.40 6.11 17.51
CA ILE A 251 -9.02 6.41 17.88
C ILE A 251 -7.98 5.71 16.99
N LYS A 252 -8.38 4.68 16.25
CA LYS A 252 -7.49 3.91 15.36
C LYS A 252 -7.48 4.53 13.97
N ASN A 253 -6.29 4.72 13.44
CA ASN A 253 -6.08 5.17 12.07
C ASN A 253 -6.49 4.07 11.09
N THR A 254 -7.45 4.41 10.23
CA THR A 254 -7.80 3.60 9.07
C THR A 254 -7.83 4.50 7.85
N PHE A 255 -7.47 3.93 6.71
CA PHE A 255 -7.40 4.65 5.44
C PHE A 255 -8.25 3.91 4.42
N SER A 256 -9.14 4.62 3.75
CA SER A 256 -10.14 4.00 2.90
C SER A 256 -10.22 4.63 1.52
N THR A 257 -10.88 3.91 0.62
CA THR A 257 -11.38 4.44 -0.64
C THR A 257 -12.72 3.79 -0.98
N LEU A 258 -13.50 4.46 -1.80
CA LEU A 258 -14.75 3.90 -2.35
C LEU A 258 -14.48 3.38 -3.75
N ILE A 259 -14.96 2.17 -4.02
CA ILE A 259 -14.90 1.53 -5.33
C ILE A 259 -16.31 1.14 -5.78
N ASN A 260 -16.51 1.08 -7.08
CA ASN A 260 -17.70 0.49 -7.67
C ASN A 260 -17.50 -1.02 -7.69
N MET A 261 -18.38 -1.75 -7.00
CA MET A 261 -18.35 -3.20 -6.94
C MET A 261 -19.57 -3.76 -7.64
N ASN A 262 -19.35 -4.45 -8.75
CA ASN A 262 -20.35 -5.25 -9.42
C ASN A 262 -20.42 -6.65 -8.78
N TYR A 263 -21.46 -6.88 -7.99
CA TYR A 263 -21.75 -8.17 -7.36
C TYR A 263 -22.46 -9.06 -8.37
N ILE A 264 -21.67 -9.82 -9.15
CA ILE A 264 -22.15 -10.59 -10.29
C ILE A 264 -23.26 -11.56 -9.90
N ASP A 265 -23.08 -12.28 -8.79
CA ASP A 265 -24.04 -13.28 -8.34
C ASP A 265 -25.37 -12.67 -7.83
N LEU A 266 -25.39 -11.36 -7.56
CA LEU A 266 -26.60 -10.61 -7.18
C LEU A 266 -27.18 -9.80 -8.34
N GLY A 267 -26.44 -9.61 -9.44
CA GLY A 267 -26.85 -8.76 -10.56
C GLY A 267 -26.96 -7.27 -10.20
N ILE A 268 -26.18 -6.79 -9.23
CA ILE A 268 -26.20 -5.39 -8.76
C ILE A 268 -24.81 -4.79 -8.75
N THR A 269 -24.75 -3.46 -8.91
CA THR A 269 -23.55 -2.66 -8.64
C THR A 269 -23.81 -1.80 -7.42
N ASP A 270 -22.87 -1.80 -6.47
CA ASP A 270 -22.94 -0.99 -5.25
C ASP A 270 -21.59 -0.32 -4.93
N SER A 271 -21.64 0.78 -4.19
CA SER A 271 -20.43 1.46 -3.71
C SER A 271 -19.88 0.70 -2.50
N SER A 272 -18.71 0.08 -2.68
CA SER A 272 -18.06 -0.70 -1.64
C SER A 272 -16.84 0.03 -1.10
N ARG A 273 -16.68 -0.01 0.22
CA ARG A 273 -15.55 0.62 0.92
C ARG A 273 -14.42 -0.39 1.09
N VAL A 274 -13.24 -0.03 0.64
CA VAL A 274 -12.00 -0.73 1.00
C VAL A 274 -11.32 0.05 2.11
N THR A 275 -10.85 -0.65 3.15
CA THR A 275 -10.24 -0.03 4.32
C THR A 275 -8.95 -0.77 4.71
N PHE A 276 -7.87 -0.03 4.87
CA PHE A 276 -6.63 -0.48 5.49
C PHE A 276 -6.58 -0.05 6.96
N GLU A 277 -6.22 -0.97 7.85
CA GLU A 277 -6.26 -0.79 9.30
C GLU A 277 -4.84 -0.59 9.87
N ALA A 278 -4.34 0.64 9.76
CA ALA A 278 -2.95 1.01 10.04
C ALA A 278 -2.52 0.80 11.52
N ASP A 279 -3.44 0.90 12.47
CA ASP A 279 -3.14 0.78 13.91
C ASP A 279 -3.57 -0.56 14.53
N ASN A 280 -3.92 -1.54 13.71
CA ASN A 280 -4.36 -2.84 14.22
C ASN A 280 -3.47 -3.97 13.68
N ASN A 281 -4.02 -4.82 12.83
CA ASN A 281 -3.35 -5.97 12.25
C ASN A 281 -2.76 -5.68 10.87
N LEU A 282 -2.85 -4.43 10.40
CA LEU A 282 -2.43 -4.01 9.06
C LEU A 282 -3.20 -4.73 7.95
N ASP A 283 -4.40 -5.23 8.24
CA ASP A 283 -5.21 -5.91 7.24
C ASP A 283 -5.96 -4.90 6.36
N PHE A 284 -6.22 -5.35 5.14
CA PHE A 284 -7.22 -4.76 4.27
C PHE A 284 -8.57 -5.41 4.54
N ARG A 285 -9.65 -4.63 4.42
CA ARG A 285 -11.03 -5.11 4.53
C ARG A 285 -11.84 -4.54 3.39
N LEU A 286 -12.61 -5.39 2.73
CA LEU A 286 -13.59 -4.99 1.74
C LEU A 286 -14.98 -5.04 2.37
N GLY A 287 -15.69 -3.92 2.40
CA GLY A 287 -17.09 -3.84 2.82
C GLY A 287 -17.99 -4.60 1.85
N THR A 288 -18.56 -5.72 2.32
CA THR A 288 -19.44 -6.60 1.52
C THR A 288 -20.87 -6.59 2.05
N GLY A 289 -21.33 -5.42 2.49
CA GLY A 289 -22.66 -5.25 3.10
C GLY A 289 -23.82 -5.71 2.21
N ALA A 290 -23.67 -5.57 0.89
CA ALA A 290 -24.62 -6.04 -0.12
C ALA A 290 -24.88 -7.56 -0.07
N LEU A 291 -23.92 -8.35 0.42
CA LEU A 291 -24.05 -9.81 0.54
C LEU A 291 -24.78 -10.25 1.82
N ARG A 292 -25.13 -9.33 2.72
CA ARG A 292 -25.77 -9.70 3.98
C ARG A 292 -27.11 -10.41 3.75
N ASN A 293 -27.33 -11.50 4.48
CA ASN A 293 -28.56 -12.30 4.42
C ASN A 293 -28.90 -12.93 3.07
N THR A 294 -28.02 -12.89 2.07
CA THR A 294 -28.27 -13.47 0.74
C THR A 294 -28.00 -14.97 0.69
N ARG A 295 -27.28 -15.51 1.69
CA ARG A 295 -26.81 -16.91 1.75
C ARG A 295 -25.97 -17.35 0.53
N ILE A 296 -25.42 -16.39 -0.21
CA ILE A 296 -24.76 -16.67 -1.48
C ILE A 296 -23.36 -17.24 -1.32
N ALA A 297 -22.72 -17.07 -0.15
CA ALA A 297 -21.36 -17.51 0.13
C ALA A 297 -21.28 -18.23 1.49
N ASP A 298 -20.60 -19.37 1.51
CA ASP A 298 -20.34 -20.20 2.67
C ASP A 298 -18.86 -20.18 3.04
N GLU A 299 -18.56 -20.61 4.26
CA GLU A 299 -17.18 -20.81 4.67
C GLU A 299 -16.47 -21.77 3.70
N ASN A 300 -15.21 -21.46 3.39
CA ASN A 300 -14.34 -22.12 2.42
C ASN A 300 -14.69 -21.93 0.93
N ASP A 301 -15.77 -21.22 0.58
CA ASP A 301 -15.95 -20.75 -0.81
C ASP A 301 -14.82 -19.79 -1.21
N LEU A 302 -14.66 -19.50 -2.50
CA LEU A 302 -13.75 -18.45 -2.98
C LEU A 302 -14.52 -17.19 -3.30
N ALA A 303 -13.98 -16.03 -2.92
CA ALA A 303 -14.32 -14.78 -3.56
C ALA A 303 -13.26 -14.44 -4.61
N LEU A 304 -13.72 -14.15 -5.82
CA LEU A 304 -12.90 -13.60 -6.90
C LEU A 304 -13.22 -12.12 -6.99
N ILE A 305 -12.22 -11.28 -6.75
CA ILE A 305 -12.33 -9.83 -6.85
C ILE A 305 -11.50 -9.41 -8.06
N SER A 306 -12.16 -9.10 -9.17
CA SER A 306 -11.51 -8.75 -10.43
C SER A 306 -11.43 -7.24 -10.56
N ARG A 307 -10.21 -6.70 -10.71
CA ARG A 307 -10.01 -5.28 -11.01
C ARG A 307 -10.22 -5.05 -12.51
N ILE A 308 -11.29 -4.34 -12.88
CA ILE A 308 -11.65 -4.07 -14.28
C ILE A 308 -11.11 -2.72 -14.72
N ASN A 309 -11.24 -1.72 -13.86
CA ASN A 309 -10.67 -0.39 -14.03
C ASN A 309 -10.13 0.11 -12.67
N GLU A 310 -9.61 1.33 -12.61
CA GLU A 310 -9.05 1.88 -11.37
C GLU A 310 -10.02 1.74 -10.19
N TYR A 311 -11.25 2.22 -10.39
CA TYR A 311 -12.31 2.22 -9.37
C TYR A 311 -13.40 1.17 -9.59
N ASP A 312 -13.34 0.39 -10.67
CA ASP A 312 -14.38 -0.58 -11.04
C ASP A 312 -13.91 -2.02 -10.84
N TYR A 313 -14.66 -2.76 -10.01
CA TYR A 313 -14.34 -4.14 -9.63
C TYR A 313 -15.56 -5.04 -9.83
N GLU A 314 -15.30 -6.32 -10.12
CA GLU A 314 -16.31 -7.38 -10.06
C GLU A 314 -16.04 -8.29 -8.86
N LEU A 315 -17.11 -8.76 -8.21
CA LEU A 315 -17.06 -9.80 -7.20
C LEU A 315 -17.90 -11.00 -7.64
N ARG A 316 -17.26 -12.18 -7.67
CA ARG A 316 -17.89 -13.47 -7.93
C ARG A 316 -17.60 -14.45 -6.79
N ILE A 317 -18.60 -15.24 -6.41
CA ILE A 317 -18.46 -16.32 -5.43
C ILE A 317 -18.34 -17.65 -6.17
N ILE A 318 -17.26 -18.38 -5.91
CA ILE A 318 -17.08 -19.74 -6.42
C ILE A 318 -17.32 -20.73 -5.28
N LYS A 319 -18.42 -21.47 -5.40
CA LYS A 319 -18.79 -22.53 -4.47
C LYS A 319 -17.73 -23.63 -4.41
N GLN A 320 -17.51 -24.21 -3.24
CA GLN A 320 -16.65 -25.39 -3.08
C GLN A 320 -17.01 -26.56 -4.01
N SER A 321 -18.31 -26.72 -4.29
CA SER A 321 -18.82 -27.76 -5.20
C SER A 321 -18.60 -27.46 -6.68
N SER A 322 -18.12 -26.27 -7.03
CA SER A 322 -17.87 -25.88 -8.42
C SER A 322 -16.74 -26.69 -9.04
N LYS A 323 -16.91 -27.08 -10.31
CA LYS A 323 -15.86 -27.72 -11.12
C LYS A 323 -14.57 -26.88 -11.21
N HIS A 324 -14.69 -25.55 -11.08
CA HIS A 324 -13.56 -24.62 -11.18
C HIS A 324 -12.82 -24.42 -9.85
N TYR A 325 -13.42 -24.78 -8.71
CA TYR A 325 -12.91 -24.46 -7.38
C TYR A 325 -11.49 -24.95 -7.16
N ALA A 326 -11.24 -26.24 -7.42
CA ALA A 326 -9.93 -26.86 -7.20
C ALA A 326 -8.84 -26.27 -8.10
N HIS A 327 -9.20 -25.74 -9.27
CA HIS A 327 -8.24 -25.09 -10.16
C HIS A 327 -7.89 -23.69 -9.63
N LEU A 328 -8.90 -22.87 -9.33
CA LEU A 328 -8.71 -21.50 -8.83
C LEU A 328 -8.03 -21.47 -7.46
N LEU A 329 -8.29 -22.45 -6.60
CA LEU A 329 -7.67 -22.56 -5.29
C LEU A 329 -6.14 -22.67 -5.34
N LYS A 330 -5.57 -23.18 -6.45
CA LYS A 330 -4.11 -23.30 -6.63
C LYS A 330 -3.41 -21.94 -6.68
N TYR A 331 -4.13 -20.89 -7.06
CA TYR A 331 -3.60 -19.53 -7.11
C TYR A 331 -3.64 -18.84 -5.75
N ALA A 332 -4.42 -19.37 -4.79
CA ALA A 332 -4.45 -18.88 -3.41
C ALA A 332 -3.26 -19.46 -2.60
N ILE A 333 -2.05 -19.01 -2.93
CA ILE A 333 -0.79 -19.57 -2.41
C ILE A 333 -0.31 -18.95 -1.09
N ASN A 334 -0.79 -17.75 -0.73
CA ASN A 334 -0.34 -17.02 0.44
C ASN A 334 -1.36 -17.12 1.58
N TYR A 335 -0.90 -17.28 2.82
CA TYR A 335 -1.78 -17.32 3.99
C TYR A 335 -2.12 -15.94 4.54
N ILE A 336 -3.33 -15.79 5.08
CA ILE A 336 -3.82 -14.63 5.82
C ILE A 336 -4.13 -15.07 7.26
N GLY A 337 -3.43 -14.48 8.23
CA GLY A 337 -3.62 -14.80 9.65
C GLY A 337 -3.34 -16.27 9.98
N ASN A 338 -3.99 -16.79 11.03
CA ASN A 338 -3.67 -18.10 11.62
C ASN A 338 -4.70 -19.21 11.31
N PHE A 339 -5.79 -18.89 10.60
CA PHE A 339 -6.95 -19.79 10.43
C PHE A 339 -7.05 -20.41 9.04
N GLY A 340 -5.91 -20.63 8.36
CA GLY A 340 -5.88 -21.31 7.06
C GLY A 340 -6.48 -20.54 5.88
N LYS A 341 -6.90 -19.28 6.09
CA LYS A 341 -7.35 -18.38 5.02
C LYS A 341 -6.20 -18.12 4.06
N ARG A 342 -6.47 -18.20 2.76
CA ARG A 342 -5.48 -18.03 1.70
C ARG A 342 -5.93 -17.00 0.66
N PHE A 343 -4.95 -16.41 0.00
CA PHE A 343 -5.17 -15.54 -1.15
C PHE A 343 -4.03 -15.62 -2.16
N GLY A 344 -4.28 -15.08 -3.35
CA GLY A 344 -3.28 -14.80 -4.36
C GLY A 344 -3.92 -14.14 -5.56
N TYR A 345 -3.19 -14.10 -6.67
CA TYR A 345 -3.58 -13.35 -7.86
C TYR A 345 -3.51 -14.22 -9.11
N ILE A 346 -4.38 -13.90 -10.05
CA ILE A 346 -4.40 -14.45 -11.40
C ILE A 346 -4.68 -13.31 -12.39
N SER A 347 -4.22 -13.41 -13.64
CA SER A 347 -4.59 -12.42 -14.66
C SER A 347 -6.09 -12.52 -14.99
N ASN A 348 -6.71 -11.41 -15.36
CA ASN A 348 -8.13 -11.44 -15.76
C ASN A 348 -8.38 -12.30 -17.01
N ASN A 349 -7.42 -12.36 -17.95
CA ASN A 349 -7.53 -13.18 -19.16
C ASN A 349 -7.48 -14.67 -18.86
N GLU A 350 -6.58 -15.08 -17.97
CA GLU A 350 -6.51 -16.47 -17.52
C GLU A 350 -7.74 -16.86 -16.72
N LEU A 351 -8.28 -15.95 -15.88
CA LEU A 351 -9.56 -16.18 -15.20
C LEU A 351 -10.70 -16.44 -16.19
N LYS A 352 -10.86 -15.58 -17.20
CA LYS A 352 -11.89 -15.75 -18.25
C LYS A 352 -11.77 -17.10 -18.93
N THR A 353 -10.54 -17.52 -19.25
CA THR A 353 -10.26 -18.83 -19.82
C THR A 353 -10.67 -19.97 -18.89
N ILE A 354 -10.40 -19.87 -17.58
CA ILE A 354 -10.78 -20.90 -16.60
C ILE A 354 -12.30 -20.98 -16.42
N LEU A 355 -13.00 -19.85 -16.51
CA LEU A 355 -14.44 -19.74 -16.26
C LEU A 355 -15.31 -19.90 -17.53
N ASP A 356 -14.69 -20.13 -18.69
CA ASP A 356 -15.39 -20.22 -19.99
C ASP A 356 -16.22 -18.93 -20.32
N LEU A 357 -15.67 -17.74 -20.03
CA LEU A 357 -16.33 -16.43 -20.17
C LEU A 357 -15.92 -15.61 -21.39
#